data_AF-A0A6A5R4A4-F1
#
_entry.id   AF-A0A6A5R4A4-F1
#
_cell.length_a   1.000
_cell.length_b   1.000
_cell.length_c   1.000
_cell.angle_alpha   90.00
_cell.angle_beta   90.00
_cell.angle_gamma   90.00
#
_symmetry.space_group_name_H-M   'P 1'
#
loop_
_entity.id
_entity.type
_entity.pdbx_description
1 polymer ?
#
loop_
_entity_poly.entity_id
_entity_poly.type
_entity_poly.pdbx_seq_one_letter_code
_entity_poly.pdbx_strand_id
1 'polypeptide(L)'
;MPVLFRKMETRRLHNPGIKQLVQVLRTDPHSTADLGDARFKKATQAAIKKLPRRLRSSTMAWHGSLCSSHKGLDFYLINELWSWIRYELEVAIGRFLYPIVMSEILSKEDERCVRQLEPVARMFNAEWTLAESAAPGKIPIDTGSKWTYQENRCPACMLTRLGSDEVALFALFACMYGHLRSRSSGLNGASKIRSKRLRFVRYWMKTHPDGAQAAEEAYDLGLELKAIRRDAKASLLRSKRST
;
A
#
# COMPACT_ATOMS: atom_id res chain seq x y z
N MET A 1 11.34 38.50 -4.58
CA MET A 1 10.37 37.57 -5.19
C MET A 1 10.11 36.41 -4.23
N PRO A 2 8.88 36.19 -3.76
CA PRO A 2 8.60 35.04 -2.92
C PRO A 2 8.79 33.76 -3.76
N VAL A 3 9.72 32.90 -3.32
CA VAL A 3 9.87 31.56 -3.89
C VAL A 3 8.60 30.81 -3.55
N LEU A 4 7.66 30.71 -4.50
CA LEU A 4 6.49 29.86 -4.39
C LEU A 4 6.98 28.44 -4.07
N PHE A 5 6.81 28.01 -2.82
CA PHE A 5 7.17 26.68 -2.37
C PHE A 5 6.40 25.67 -3.23
N ARG A 6 7.11 25.05 -4.18
CA ARG A 6 6.49 24.14 -5.14
C ARG A 6 6.15 22.84 -4.42
N LYS A 7 4.93 22.76 -3.90
CA LYS A 7 4.35 21.52 -3.34
C LYS A 7 4.54 20.39 -4.35
N MET A 8 5.27 19.35 -3.96
CA MET A 8 5.34 18.13 -4.76
C MET A 8 4.09 17.31 -4.48
N GLU A 9 3.43 16.90 -5.56
CA GLU A 9 2.27 16.02 -5.50
C GLU A 9 2.59 14.68 -6.16
N THR A 10 1.89 13.61 -5.80
CA THR A 10 2.01 12.30 -6.46
C THR A 10 1.77 12.41 -7.97
N ARG A 11 0.91 13.34 -8.40
CA ARG A 11 0.65 13.67 -9.81
C ARG A 11 1.90 14.12 -10.58
N ARG A 12 2.90 14.68 -9.90
CA ARG A 12 4.19 15.12 -10.48
C ARG A 12 5.31 14.08 -10.33
N LEU A 13 5.04 12.96 -9.66
CA LEU A 13 6.02 11.88 -9.48
C LEU A 13 6.14 11.05 -10.78
N HIS A 14 7.31 11.06 -11.41
CA HIS A 14 7.62 10.29 -12.63
C HIS A 14 8.22 8.92 -12.31
N ASN A 15 8.18 7.97 -13.25
CA ASN A 15 8.64 6.58 -13.03
C ASN A 15 10.02 6.46 -12.36
N PRO A 16 11.08 7.18 -12.78
CA PRO A 16 12.38 7.08 -12.10
C PRO A 16 12.31 7.54 -10.64
N GLY A 17 11.54 8.59 -10.37
CA GLY A 17 11.34 9.09 -9.01
C GLY A 17 10.52 8.12 -8.15
N ILE A 18 9.53 7.44 -8.72
CA ILE A 18 8.79 6.36 -8.03
C ILE A 18 9.77 5.26 -7.62
N LYS A 19 10.54 4.72 -8.58
CA LYS A 19 11.48 3.62 -8.34
C LYS A 19 12.49 3.96 -7.23
N GLN A 20 13.06 5.16 -7.26
CA GLN A 20 13.99 5.63 -6.24
C GLN A 20 13.32 5.78 -4.86
N LEU A 21 12.09 6.29 -4.83
CA LEU A 21 11.37 6.48 -3.59
C LEU A 21 10.95 5.15 -2.94
N VAL A 22 10.40 4.21 -3.70
CA VAL A 22 10.01 2.90 -3.16
C VAL A 22 11.21 2.11 -2.63
N GLN A 23 12.40 2.31 -3.22
CA GLN A 23 13.64 1.71 -2.70
C GLN A 23 13.98 2.21 -1.29
N VAL A 24 13.79 3.50 -1.03
CA VAL A 24 13.97 4.08 0.32
C VAL A 24 12.90 3.57 1.28
N LEU A 25 11.66 3.46 0.80
CA LEU A 25 10.51 2.97 1.57
C LEU A 25 10.42 1.43 1.64
N ARG A 26 11.47 0.68 1.28
CA ARG A 26 11.48 -0.79 1.43
C ARG A 26 12.10 -1.24 2.75
N THR A 27 13.00 -0.46 3.32
CA THR A 27 13.87 -0.94 4.41
C THR A 27 13.21 -0.64 5.76
N ASP A 28 12.52 -1.61 6.37
CA ASP A 28 11.87 -1.44 7.67
C ASP A 28 12.84 -1.56 8.85
N PRO A 29 12.87 -0.58 9.78
CA PRO A 29 13.68 -0.69 10.99
C PRO A 29 13.24 -1.81 11.93
N HIS A 30 11.95 -2.20 11.91
CA HIS A 30 11.42 -3.17 12.89
C HIS A 30 11.74 -4.63 12.53
N SER A 31 12.09 -4.92 11.28
CA SER A 31 12.50 -6.27 10.86
C SER A 31 13.90 -6.66 11.35
N THR A 32 14.73 -5.72 11.81
CA THR A 32 16.09 -5.98 12.27
C THR A 32 16.24 -5.57 13.74
N ALA A 33 15.62 -6.34 14.64
CA ALA A 33 15.67 -6.09 16.08
C ALA A 33 17.10 -6.02 16.67
N ASP A 34 18.10 -6.59 15.97
CA ASP A 34 19.48 -6.70 16.47
C ASP A 34 20.49 -5.70 15.89
N LEU A 35 20.12 -4.90 14.88
CA LEU A 35 21.02 -3.91 14.29
C LEU A 35 20.62 -2.51 14.75
N GLY A 36 21.27 -2.06 15.83
CA GLY A 36 20.95 -0.82 16.55
C GLY A 36 20.43 0.34 15.69
N ASP A 37 19.34 0.94 16.17
CA ASP A 37 18.56 2.04 15.55
C ASP A 37 19.43 3.13 14.86
N ALA A 38 20.61 3.42 15.41
CA ALA A 38 21.57 4.35 14.84
C ALA A 38 22.11 3.96 13.45
N ARG A 39 22.41 2.68 13.20
CA ARG A 39 22.92 2.21 11.89
C ARG A 39 21.81 2.28 10.86
N PHE A 40 20.61 1.80 11.21
CA PHE A 40 19.42 1.92 10.36
C PHE A 40 19.15 3.38 9.99
N LYS A 41 19.07 4.26 10.99
CA LYS A 41 18.86 5.70 10.80
C LYS A 41 19.89 6.31 9.85
N LYS A 42 21.17 6.00 10.02
CA LYS A 42 22.25 6.46 9.13
C LYS A 42 22.07 5.95 7.70
N ALA A 43 21.74 4.67 7.52
CA ALA A 43 21.52 4.07 6.20
C ALA A 43 20.32 4.72 5.48
N THR A 44 19.19 4.87 6.18
CA THR A 44 17.98 5.53 5.66
C THR A 44 18.27 6.98 5.29
N GLN A 45 18.95 7.74 6.14
CA GLN A 45 19.34 9.12 5.83
C GLN A 45 20.30 9.20 4.64
N ALA A 46 21.25 8.27 4.51
CA ALA A 46 22.15 8.20 3.37
C ALA A 46 21.40 7.87 2.07
N ALA A 47 20.43 6.96 2.10
CA ALA A 47 19.58 6.63 0.97
C ALA A 47 18.73 7.84 0.55
N ILE A 48 18.13 8.55 1.52
CA ILE A 48 17.38 9.78 1.28
C ILE A 48 18.26 10.84 0.62
N LYS A 49 19.51 11.04 1.07
CA LYS A 49 20.44 12.02 0.48
C LYS A 49 20.72 11.78 -0.99
N LYS A 50 20.67 10.52 -1.46
CA LYS A 50 20.86 10.12 -2.86
C LYS A 50 19.63 10.40 -3.74
N LEU A 51 18.48 10.72 -3.15
CA LEU A 51 17.28 11.05 -3.92
C LEU A 51 17.43 12.39 -4.67
N PRO A 52 16.80 12.52 -5.86
CA PRO A 52 16.68 13.80 -6.55
C PRO A 52 16.15 14.88 -5.62
N ARG A 53 16.68 16.10 -5.74
CA ARG A 53 16.34 17.25 -4.86
C ARG A 53 14.82 17.45 -4.73
N ARG A 54 14.05 17.19 -5.78
CA ARG A 54 12.59 17.31 -5.80
C ARG A 54 11.84 16.31 -4.90
N LEU A 55 12.45 15.18 -4.52
CA LEU A 55 11.87 14.18 -3.60
C LEU A 55 12.32 14.41 -2.15
N ARG A 56 13.20 15.39 -1.94
CA ARG A 56 13.78 15.72 -0.63
C ARG A 56 13.11 16.98 -0.07
N SER A 57 13.13 17.11 1.25
CA SER A 57 12.70 18.33 1.91
C SER A 57 13.55 19.52 1.48
N SER A 58 12.92 20.68 1.32
CA SER A 58 13.63 21.95 1.19
C SER A 58 14.18 22.35 2.56
N THR A 59 15.44 22.80 2.60
CA THR A 59 16.15 23.22 3.82
C THR A 59 15.43 24.33 4.61
N MET A 60 14.51 25.06 3.98
CA MET A 60 13.75 26.16 4.60
C MET A 60 12.32 25.78 5.03
N ALA A 61 11.85 24.56 4.75
CA ALA A 61 10.49 24.14 5.06
C ALA A 61 10.50 23.09 6.18
N TRP A 62 10.60 23.55 7.43
CA TRP A 62 10.25 22.73 8.59
C TRP A 62 8.73 22.64 8.69
N HIS A 63 8.13 21.75 7.90
CA HIS A 63 6.71 21.48 7.96
C HIS A 63 6.51 19.98 8.24
N GLY A 64 6.11 19.65 9.47
CA GLY A 64 5.37 18.44 9.80
C GLY A 64 6.12 17.15 10.22
N SER A 65 5.29 16.16 10.59
CA SER A 65 5.49 14.96 11.42
C SER A 65 6.36 13.81 10.87
N LEU A 66 7.40 14.08 10.07
CA LEU A 66 8.40 13.03 9.76
C LEU A 66 9.40 12.88 10.91
N CYS A 67 9.68 11.64 11.29
CA CYS A 67 10.66 11.37 12.35
C CYS A 67 12.09 11.73 11.91
N SER A 68 13.01 11.74 12.88
CA SER A 68 14.42 12.11 12.64
C SER A 68 15.14 11.27 11.58
N SER A 69 14.71 10.02 11.36
CA SER A 69 15.23 9.14 10.31
C SER A 69 14.71 9.49 8.91
N HIS A 70 13.52 10.09 8.82
CA HIS A 70 12.82 10.39 7.56
C HIS A 70 12.73 11.88 7.21
N LYS A 71 13.23 12.78 8.07
CA LYS A 71 13.15 14.26 7.91
C LYS A 71 13.68 14.83 6.58
N GLY A 72 14.49 14.04 5.84
CA GLY A 72 15.03 14.46 4.54
C GLY A 72 14.09 14.23 3.36
N LEU A 73 12.95 13.55 3.54
CA LEU A 73 11.95 13.32 2.49
C LEU A 73 11.02 14.54 2.33
N ASP A 74 10.46 14.72 1.14
CA ASP A 74 9.42 15.73 0.92
C ASP A 74 8.16 15.40 1.72
N PHE A 75 7.87 16.23 2.74
CA PHE A 75 6.76 16.01 3.69
C PHE A 75 5.41 15.90 2.98
N TYR A 76 5.13 16.78 2.03
CA TYR A 76 3.83 16.82 1.34
C TYR A 76 3.62 15.57 0.49
N LEU A 77 4.66 15.14 -0.23
CA LEU A 77 4.61 13.91 -1.02
C LEU A 77 4.36 12.69 -0.13
N ILE A 78 5.09 12.55 0.99
CA ILE A 78 4.93 11.40 1.87
C ILE A 78 3.54 11.37 2.52
N ASN A 79 3.02 12.52 2.95
CA ASN A 79 1.68 12.59 3.52
C ASN A 79 0.60 12.31 2.48
N GLU A 80 0.75 12.83 1.25
CA GLU A 80 -0.18 12.49 0.17
C GLU A 80 -0.14 11.00 -0.13
N LEU A 81 1.07 10.40 -0.21
CA LEU A 81 1.25 8.97 -0.42
C LEU A 81 0.55 8.13 0.64
N TRP A 82 0.81 8.46 1.91
CA TRP A 82 0.19 7.79 3.04
C TRP A 82 -1.32 7.99 3.06
N SER A 83 -1.81 9.20 2.81
CA SER A 83 -3.24 9.51 2.82
C SER A 83 -4.03 8.64 1.85
N TRP A 84 -3.54 8.43 0.62
CA TRP A 84 -4.27 7.57 -0.29
C TRP A 84 -4.10 6.08 0.05
N ILE A 85 -2.93 5.62 0.51
CA ILE A 85 -2.76 4.21 0.94
C ILE A 85 -3.67 3.90 2.11
N ARG A 86 -3.70 4.77 3.12
CA ARG A 86 -4.59 4.68 4.27
C ARG A 86 -6.05 4.60 3.83
N TYR A 87 -6.47 5.44 2.87
CA TYR A 87 -7.82 5.37 2.32
C TYR A 87 -8.12 4.01 1.64
N GLU A 88 -7.17 3.45 0.90
CA GLU A 88 -7.36 2.12 0.31
C GLU A 88 -7.57 1.06 1.41
N LEU A 89 -6.73 1.09 2.46
CA LEU A 89 -6.77 0.14 3.58
C LEU A 89 -8.04 0.29 4.44
N GLU A 90 -8.42 1.50 4.82
CA GLU A 90 -9.56 1.76 5.73
C GLU A 90 -10.92 1.62 5.04
N VAL A 91 -11.01 1.96 3.75
CA VAL A 91 -12.31 2.19 3.12
C VAL A 91 -12.47 1.42 1.82
N ALA A 92 -11.60 1.64 0.84
CA ALA A 92 -11.88 1.21 -0.52
C ALA A 92 -11.78 -0.31 -0.68
N ILE A 93 -10.73 -0.91 -0.13
CA ILE A 93 -10.49 -2.36 -0.20
C ILE A 93 -11.56 -3.09 0.62
N GLY A 94 -11.83 -2.68 1.85
CA GLY A 94 -12.87 -3.31 2.67
C GLY A 94 -14.24 -3.34 1.96
N ARG A 95 -14.68 -2.21 1.40
CA ARG A 95 -15.96 -2.13 0.64
C ARG A 95 -15.98 -3.00 -0.63
N PHE A 96 -14.82 -3.20 -1.24
CA PHE A 96 -14.70 -4.03 -2.44
C PHE A 96 -14.67 -5.53 -2.09
N LEU A 97 -13.85 -5.88 -1.10
CA LEU A 97 -13.47 -7.23 -0.77
C LEU A 97 -14.53 -7.93 0.09
N TYR A 98 -15.18 -7.21 1.01
CA TYR A 98 -16.17 -7.78 1.92
C TYR A 98 -17.25 -8.62 1.19
N PRO A 99 -17.93 -8.12 0.13
CA PRO A 99 -18.91 -8.93 -0.60
C PRO A 99 -18.34 -10.15 -1.32
N ILE A 100 -17.04 -10.18 -1.62
CA ILE A 100 -16.36 -11.30 -2.31
C ILE A 100 -16.01 -12.38 -1.29
N VAL A 101 -15.47 -11.97 -0.13
CA VAL A 101 -15.16 -12.89 0.98
C VAL A 101 -16.43 -13.55 1.51
N MET A 102 -17.50 -12.77 1.65
CA MET A 102 -18.80 -13.28 2.13
C MET A 102 -19.53 -14.17 1.10
N SER A 103 -19.14 -14.16 -0.18
CA SER A 103 -19.77 -15.06 -1.16
C SER A 103 -19.16 -16.45 -1.19
N GLU A 104 -18.02 -16.68 -0.52
CA GLU A 104 -17.34 -17.98 -0.44
C GLU A 104 -16.98 -18.60 -1.80
N ILE A 105 -16.80 -17.74 -2.82
CA ILE A 105 -16.45 -18.14 -4.20
C ILE A 105 -14.93 -18.31 -4.37
N LEU A 106 -14.13 -17.60 -3.56
CA LEU A 106 -12.68 -17.67 -3.63
C LEU A 106 -12.18 -19.02 -3.12
N SER A 107 -11.06 -19.47 -3.68
CA SER A 107 -10.25 -20.52 -3.05
C SER A 107 -9.83 -20.09 -1.64
N LYS A 108 -9.54 -21.05 -0.76
CA LYS A 108 -9.09 -20.73 0.61
C LYS A 108 -7.76 -19.98 0.59
N GLU A 109 -6.91 -20.31 -0.38
CA GLU A 109 -5.62 -19.71 -0.65
C GLU A 109 -5.79 -18.25 -1.05
N ASP A 110 -6.63 -17.96 -2.05
CA ASP A 110 -6.88 -16.58 -2.52
C ASP A 110 -7.56 -15.73 -1.44
N GLU A 111 -8.53 -16.29 -0.73
CA GLU A 111 -9.17 -15.62 0.41
C GLU A 111 -8.13 -15.26 1.47
N ARG A 112 -7.25 -16.20 1.82
CA ARG A 112 -6.19 -15.95 2.80
C ARG A 112 -5.21 -14.89 2.30
N CYS A 113 -4.87 -14.88 1.02
CA CYS A 113 -3.97 -13.90 0.39
C CYS A 113 -4.54 -12.48 0.46
N VAL A 114 -5.77 -12.27 0.02
CA VAL A 114 -6.39 -10.91 -0.01
C VAL A 114 -6.68 -10.37 1.39
N ARG A 115 -6.93 -11.25 2.36
CA ARG A 115 -7.18 -10.89 3.76
C ARG A 115 -5.92 -10.53 4.56
N GLN A 116 -4.72 -10.67 3.99
CA GLN A 116 -3.46 -10.26 4.66
C GLN A 116 -3.40 -8.76 5.01
N LEU A 117 -4.32 -7.94 4.48
CA LEU A 117 -4.46 -6.53 4.81
C LEU A 117 -5.29 -6.26 6.08
N GLU A 118 -6.10 -7.22 6.55
CA GLU A 118 -6.94 -7.07 7.75
C GLU A 118 -6.16 -6.54 8.97
N PRO A 119 -4.99 -7.10 9.34
CA PRO A 119 -4.25 -6.64 10.51
C PRO A 119 -3.42 -5.37 10.27
N VAL A 120 -3.26 -4.91 9.02
CA VAL A 120 -2.43 -3.73 8.69
C VAL A 120 -2.99 -2.46 9.34
N ALA A 121 -4.31 -2.38 9.54
CA ALA A 121 -4.96 -1.24 10.17
C ALA A 121 -4.46 -0.96 11.60
N ARG A 122 -4.00 -1.99 12.33
CA ARG A 122 -3.42 -1.87 13.66
C ARG A 122 -2.25 -0.87 13.72
N MET A 123 -1.53 -0.71 12.61
CA MET A 123 -0.38 0.20 12.53
C MET A 123 -0.76 1.68 12.70
N PHE A 124 -2.00 2.05 12.40
CA PHE A 124 -2.46 3.45 12.42
C PHE A 124 -3.79 3.67 13.15
N ASN A 125 -4.44 2.61 13.62
CA ASN A 125 -5.60 2.68 14.49
C ASN A 125 -5.22 2.13 15.88
N ALA A 126 -5.15 3.01 16.87
CA ALA A 126 -4.79 2.65 18.25
C ALA A 126 -5.87 1.82 18.95
N GLU A 127 -7.11 1.95 18.50
CA GLU A 127 -8.28 1.23 19.05
C GLU A 127 -8.54 -0.07 18.29
N TRP A 128 -7.66 -0.46 17.36
CA TRP A 128 -7.82 -1.69 16.60
C TRP A 128 -7.84 -2.92 17.51
N THR A 129 -8.78 -3.82 17.25
CA THR A 129 -8.84 -5.13 17.91
C THR A 129 -8.78 -6.26 16.89
N LEU A 130 -8.18 -7.39 17.29
CA LEU A 130 -8.08 -8.57 16.42
C LEU A 130 -9.47 -9.12 16.07
N ALA A 131 -10.39 -9.10 17.04
CA ALA A 131 -11.75 -9.62 16.88
C ALA A 131 -12.54 -8.89 15.79
N GLU A 132 -12.36 -7.58 15.64
CA GLU A 132 -13.09 -6.74 14.68
C GLU A 132 -12.42 -6.69 13.30
N SER A 133 -11.25 -7.31 13.14
CA SER A 133 -10.47 -7.23 11.89
C SER A 133 -11.00 -8.12 10.77
N ALA A 134 -11.74 -9.18 11.10
CA ALA A 134 -12.25 -10.16 10.15
C ALA A 134 -13.75 -9.98 9.89
N ALA A 135 -14.17 -10.41 8.69
CA ALA A 135 -15.59 -10.49 8.38
C ALA A 135 -16.32 -11.53 9.28
N PRO A 136 -17.63 -11.38 9.53
CA PRO A 136 -18.39 -12.31 10.36
C PRO A 136 -18.22 -13.76 9.90
N GLY A 137 -17.96 -14.66 10.85
CA GLY A 137 -17.74 -16.09 10.58
C GLY A 137 -16.36 -16.45 10.04
N LYS A 138 -15.48 -15.47 9.80
CA LYS A 138 -14.09 -15.70 9.39
C LYS A 138 -13.14 -15.61 10.58
N ILE A 139 -12.16 -16.50 10.64
CA ILE A 139 -11.11 -16.48 11.67
C ILE A 139 -10.18 -15.30 11.40
N PRO A 140 -9.92 -14.41 12.38
CA PRO A 140 -8.96 -13.32 12.24
C PRO A 140 -7.54 -13.78 11.90
N ILE A 141 -6.85 -13.00 11.08
CA ILE A 141 -5.44 -13.25 10.76
C ILE A 141 -4.56 -12.55 11.81
N ASP A 142 -4.01 -13.34 12.72
CA ASP A 142 -3.00 -12.86 13.66
C ASP A 142 -1.61 -12.83 13.02
N THR A 143 -0.92 -11.72 13.16
CA THR A 143 0.44 -11.48 12.66
C THR A 143 1.41 -11.09 13.77
N GLY A 144 1.03 -11.33 15.03
CA GLY A 144 1.83 -11.02 16.20
C GLY A 144 2.06 -9.51 16.33
N SER A 145 3.32 -9.10 16.50
CA SER A 145 3.72 -7.70 16.69
C SER A 145 4.00 -6.94 15.39
N LYS A 146 3.89 -7.59 14.23
CA LYS A 146 4.26 -7.04 12.92
C LYS A 146 3.59 -5.69 12.64
N TRP A 147 2.29 -5.59 12.85
CA TRP A 147 1.51 -4.37 12.58
C TRP A 147 1.21 -3.56 13.85
N THR A 148 2.05 -3.64 14.89
CA THR A 148 1.85 -2.87 16.13
C THR A 148 1.72 -1.37 15.84
N TYR A 149 0.91 -0.67 16.62
CA TYR A 149 0.64 0.76 16.45
C TYR A 149 1.93 1.59 16.32
N GLN A 150 1.95 2.51 15.36
CA GLN A 150 3.09 3.40 15.13
C GLN A 150 3.00 4.63 16.04
N GLU A 151 3.63 4.58 17.22
CA GLU A 151 3.57 5.63 18.26
C GLU A 151 3.92 7.04 17.75
N ASN A 152 4.99 7.16 16.98
CA ASN A 152 5.43 8.46 16.44
C ASN A 152 4.56 8.99 15.27
N ARG A 153 3.55 8.22 14.84
CA ARG A 153 2.62 8.52 13.74
C ARG A 153 3.29 8.96 12.44
N CYS A 154 4.55 8.57 12.22
CA CYS A 154 5.33 8.99 11.07
C CYS A 154 4.83 8.26 9.81
N PRO A 155 4.27 8.96 8.80
CA PRO A 155 3.75 8.32 7.59
C PRO A 155 4.83 7.58 6.80
N ALA A 156 6.09 8.06 6.83
CA ALA A 156 7.19 7.34 6.20
C ALA A 156 7.48 6.01 6.92
N CYS A 157 7.42 5.94 8.25
CA CYS A 157 7.62 4.69 8.98
C CYS A 157 6.52 3.67 8.62
N MET A 158 5.26 4.12 8.58
CA MET A 158 4.13 3.26 8.22
C MET A 158 4.22 2.76 6.78
N LEU A 159 4.55 3.64 5.85
CA LEU A 159 4.82 3.25 4.46
C LEU A 159 5.96 2.25 4.39
N THR A 160 7.08 2.52 5.06
CA THR A 160 8.25 1.64 5.02
C THR A 160 7.93 0.24 5.55
N ARG A 161 7.17 0.13 6.63
CA ARG A 161 6.75 -1.16 7.20
C ARG A 161 5.79 -1.93 6.28
N LEU A 162 4.88 -1.23 5.61
CA LEU A 162 4.05 -1.84 4.55
C LEU A 162 4.93 -2.28 3.37
N GLY A 163 5.91 -1.47 3.00
CA GLY A 163 6.81 -1.65 1.89
C GLY A 163 7.82 -2.77 2.04
N SER A 164 8.19 -3.11 3.26
CA SER A 164 9.05 -4.25 3.57
C SER A 164 8.31 -5.58 3.49
N ASP A 165 6.98 -5.57 3.49
CA ASP A 165 6.19 -6.78 3.54
C ASP A 165 5.63 -7.18 2.17
N GLU A 166 6.24 -8.19 1.57
CA GLU A 166 5.86 -8.66 0.24
C GLU A 166 4.40 -9.15 0.19
N VAL A 167 3.97 -9.88 1.20
CA VAL A 167 2.62 -10.46 1.29
C VAL A 167 1.55 -9.37 1.38
N ALA A 168 1.75 -8.35 2.21
CA ALA A 168 0.84 -7.21 2.27
C ALA A 168 0.86 -6.37 0.98
N LEU A 169 2.02 -6.19 0.34
CA LEU A 169 2.10 -5.50 -0.95
C LEU A 169 1.36 -6.26 -2.06
N PHE A 170 1.48 -7.60 -2.09
CA PHE A 170 0.74 -8.47 -3.00
C PHE A 170 -0.77 -8.27 -2.83
N ALA A 171 -1.27 -8.41 -1.60
CA ALA A 171 -2.68 -8.23 -1.29
C ALA A 171 -3.17 -6.82 -1.61
N LEU A 172 -2.39 -5.79 -1.27
CA LEU A 172 -2.68 -4.39 -1.59
C LEU A 172 -2.83 -4.20 -3.11
N PHE A 173 -1.88 -4.71 -3.88
CA PHE A 173 -1.89 -4.55 -5.33
C PHE A 173 -3.07 -5.26 -5.99
N ALA A 174 -3.32 -6.52 -5.62
CA ALA A 174 -4.44 -7.31 -6.14
C ALA A 174 -5.79 -6.64 -5.86
N CYS A 175 -6.02 -6.26 -4.60
CA CYS A 175 -7.25 -5.58 -4.18
C CYS A 175 -7.41 -4.23 -4.89
N MET A 176 -6.37 -3.39 -4.91
CA MET A 176 -6.40 -2.10 -5.60
C MET A 176 -6.72 -2.25 -7.08
N TYR A 177 -6.10 -3.22 -7.75
CA TYR A 177 -6.36 -3.46 -9.16
C TYR A 177 -7.81 -3.90 -9.40
N GLY A 178 -8.32 -4.77 -8.53
CA GLY A 178 -9.67 -5.30 -8.61
C GLY A 178 -10.75 -4.22 -8.51
N HIS A 179 -10.64 -3.31 -7.53
CA HIS A 179 -11.67 -2.30 -7.32
C HIS A 179 -11.52 -1.04 -8.18
N LEU A 180 -10.30 -0.70 -8.62
CA LEU A 180 -10.10 0.49 -9.44
C LEU A 180 -10.67 0.32 -10.85
N ARG A 181 -11.33 1.38 -11.32
CA ARG A 181 -11.83 1.48 -12.70
C ARG A 181 -10.66 1.66 -13.67
N SER A 182 -9.97 0.59 -14.00
CA SER A 182 -9.02 0.61 -15.12
C SER A 182 -9.76 0.52 -16.46
N ARG A 183 -9.47 1.47 -17.37
CA ARG A 183 -9.95 1.48 -18.76
C ARG A 183 -9.14 0.57 -19.68
N SER A 184 -8.02 0.02 -19.20
CA SER A 184 -7.30 -1.00 -19.96
C SER A 184 -8.09 -2.29 -19.88
N SER A 185 -8.56 -2.80 -21.03
CA SER A 185 -8.91 -4.21 -21.17
C SER A 185 -7.75 -5.02 -20.58
N GLY A 186 -8.03 -5.97 -19.69
CA GLY A 186 -7.04 -6.77 -18.93
C GLY A 186 -6.09 -7.61 -19.79
N LEU A 187 -5.99 -7.34 -21.08
CA LEU A 187 -5.27 -8.08 -22.12
C LEU A 187 -3.80 -7.62 -22.26
N ASN A 188 -3.31 -6.82 -21.31
CA ASN A 188 -2.12 -6.02 -21.49
C ASN A 188 -1.05 -6.26 -20.39
N GLY A 189 -1.34 -7.15 -19.42
CA GLY A 189 -0.44 -7.53 -18.33
C GLY A 189 -0.19 -6.40 -17.32
N ALA A 190 0.51 -6.72 -16.21
CA ALA A 190 0.78 -5.72 -15.18
C ALA A 190 1.70 -4.61 -15.70
N SER A 191 2.56 -4.88 -16.69
CA SER A 191 3.51 -3.92 -17.28
C SER A 191 2.85 -2.68 -17.90
N LYS A 192 1.66 -2.79 -18.49
CA LYS A 192 0.97 -1.71 -19.23
C LYS A 192 0.00 -0.87 -18.36
N ILE A 193 0.03 -1.03 -17.04
CA ILE A 193 -0.80 -0.25 -16.11
C ILE A 193 -0.53 1.26 -16.24
N ARG A 194 -1.59 2.02 -16.57
CA ARG A 194 -1.53 3.49 -16.69
C ARG A 194 -1.63 4.20 -15.33
N SER A 195 -2.42 3.65 -14.41
CA SER A 195 -2.63 4.23 -13.08
C SER A 195 -1.31 4.42 -12.35
N LYS A 196 -1.06 5.63 -11.86
CA LYS A 196 0.18 5.94 -11.15
C LYS A 196 0.24 5.29 -9.77
N ARG A 197 -0.89 5.21 -9.05
CA ARG A 197 -0.98 4.54 -7.74
C ARG A 197 -0.66 3.05 -7.86
N LEU A 198 -1.26 2.37 -8.85
CA LEU A 198 -0.94 0.96 -9.12
C LEU A 198 0.52 0.79 -9.56
N ARG A 199 1.05 1.66 -10.44
CA ARG A 199 2.48 1.62 -10.78
C ARG A 199 3.39 1.82 -9.57
N PHE A 200 2.98 2.63 -8.60
CA PHE A 200 3.71 2.84 -7.36
C PHE A 200 3.84 1.53 -6.59
N VAL A 201 2.71 0.89 -6.26
CA VAL A 201 2.70 -0.40 -5.54
C VAL A 201 3.43 -1.49 -6.34
N ARG A 202 3.20 -1.57 -7.66
CA ARG A 202 3.92 -2.51 -8.55
C ARG A 202 5.44 -2.33 -8.50
N TYR A 203 5.93 -1.09 -8.55
CA TYR A 203 7.37 -0.85 -8.42
C TYR A 203 7.87 -1.15 -7.02
N TRP A 204 7.04 -0.99 -6.00
CA TRP A 204 7.36 -1.36 -4.63
C TRP A 204 7.55 -2.86 -4.47
N MET A 205 6.63 -3.66 -5.01
CA MET A 205 6.75 -5.12 -5.06
C MET A 205 8.04 -5.55 -5.76
N LYS A 206 8.35 -4.96 -6.91
CA LYS A 206 9.59 -5.22 -7.68
C LYS A 206 10.88 -4.90 -6.95
N THR A 207 10.83 -4.29 -5.77
CA THR A 207 12.01 -4.14 -4.95
C THR A 207 12.39 -5.42 -4.21
N HIS A 208 11.48 -6.39 -4.05
CA HIS A 208 11.69 -7.67 -3.38
C HIS A 208 12.25 -8.77 -4.30
N PRO A 209 12.88 -9.83 -3.75
CA PRO A 209 13.18 -11.05 -4.51
C PRO A 209 11.88 -11.56 -5.15
N ASP A 210 11.93 -11.98 -6.42
CA ASP A 210 10.77 -12.46 -7.18
C ASP A 210 9.58 -11.49 -7.29
N GLY A 211 9.73 -10.25 -6.81
CA GLY A 211 8.67 -9.25 -6.79
C GLY A 211 8.17 -8.81 -8.16
N ALA A 212 8.88 -9.15 -9.24
CA ALA A 212 8.38 -9.01 -10.59
C ALA A 212 7.32 -10.05 -10.95
N GLN A 213 7.55 -11.31 -10.58
CA GLN A 213 6.60 -12.41 -10.76
C GLN A 213 5.40 -12.21 -9.82
N ALA A 214 5.65 -11.94 -8.53
CA ALA A 214 4.59 -11.68 -7.56
C ALA A 214 3.66 -10.52 -8.01
N ALA A 215 4.19 -9.51 -8.72
CA ALA A 215 3.39 -8.42 -9.24
C ALA A 215 2.52 -8.79 -10.45
N GLU A 216 2.91 -9.79 -11.26
CA GLU A 216 2.05 -10.34 -12.32
C GLU A 216 0.99 -11.28 -11.72
N GLU A 217 1.36 -12.12 -10.76
CA GLU A 217 0.40 -12.99 -10.04
C GLU A 217 -0.67 -12.17 -9.29
N ALA A 218 -0.25 -11.12 -8.57
CA ALA A 218 -1.19 -10.21 -7.93
C ALA A 218 -2.06 -9.43 -8.94
N TYR A 219 -1.56 -9.20 -10.15
CA TYR A 219 -2.36 -8.60 -11.22
C TYR A 219 -3.47 -9.56 -11.69
N ASP A 220 -3.12 -10.84 -11.89
CA ASP A 220 -4.05 -11.88 -12.32
C ASP A 220 -5.13 -12.12 -11.26
N LEU A 221 -4.75 -12.23 -9.98
CA LEU A 221 -5.70 -12.29 -8.87
C LEU A 221 -6.61 -11.04 -8.85
N GLY A 222 -6.03 -9.85 -9.07
CA GLY A 222 -6.81 -8.62 -9.19
C GLY A 222 -7.84 -8.64 -10.33
N LEU A 223 -7.55 -9.28 -11.46
CA LEU A 223 -8.50 -9.48 -12.56
C LEU A 223 -9.63 -10.43 -12.16
N GLU A 224 -9.30 -11.52 -11.48
CA GLU A 224 -10.25 -12.50 -10.99
C GLU A 224 -11.23 -11.87 -9.98
N LEU A 225 -10.72 -11.20 -8.94
CA LEU A 225 -11.53 -10.50 -7.94
C LEU A 225 -12.50 -9.50 -8.60
N LYS A 226 -12.05 -8.83 -9.66
CA LYS A 226 -12.87 -7.88 -10.43
C LYS A 226 -13.98 -8.57 -11.21
N ALA A 227 -13.71 -9.74 -11.79
CA ALA A 227 -14.69 -10.55 -12.49
C ALA A 227 -15.77 -11.03 -11.50
N ILE A 228 -15.37 -11.65 -10.39
CA ILE A 228 -16.27 -12.12 -9.33
C ILE A 228 -17.15 -10.97 -8.84
N ARG A 229 -16.57 -9.79 -8.56
CA ARG A 229 -17.34 -8.63 -8.09
C ARG A 229 -18.35 -8.14 -9.13
N ARG A 230 -18.02 -8.21 -10.41
CA ARG A 230 -18.92 -7.82 -11.51
C ARG A 230 -20.08 -8.78 -11.60
N ASP A 231 -19.82 -10.08 -11.55
CA ASP A 231 -20.83 -11.12 -11.69
C ASP A 231 -21.79 -11.09 -10.50
N ALA A 232 -21.26 -10.92 -9.28
CA ALA A 232 -22.08 -10.72 -8.08
C ALA A 232 -23.03 -9.52 -8.21
N LYS A 233 -22.54 -8.40 -8.76
CA LYS A 233 -23.40 -7.21 -9.01
C LYS A 233 -24.44 -7.48 -10.09
N ALA A 234 -24.08 -8.16 -11.17
CA ALA A 234 -25.01 -8.48 -12.26
C ALA A 234 -26.12 -9.43 -11.79
N SER A 235 -25.79 -10.43 -10.97
CA SER A 235 -26.76 -11.34 -10.36
C SER A 235 -27.74 -10.61 -9.43
N LEU A 236 -27.25 -9.73 -8.55
CA LEU A 236 -28.12 -8.91 -7.69
C LEU A 236 -29.07 -8.00 -8.48
N LEU A 237 -28.62 -7.43 -9.60
CA LEU A 237 -29.47 -6.60 -10.46
C LEU A 237 -30.54 -7.42 -11.19
N ARG A 238 -30.23 -8.66 -11.58
CA ARG A 238 -31.22 -9.57 -12.18
C ARG A 238 -32.28 -9.96 -11.17
N SER A 239 -31.89 -10.35 -9.95
CA SER A 239 -32.84 -10.69 -8.88
C SER A 239 -33.81 -9.56 -8.57
N LYS A 240 -33.34 -8.30 -8.53
CA LYS A 240 -34.19 -7.11 -8.29
C LYS A 240 -35.17 -6.78 -9.42
N ARG A 241 -34.98 -7.30 -10.63
CA ARG A 241 -35.88 -7.07 -11.78
C ARG A 241 -36.95 -8.15 -11.89
N SER A 242 -36.75 -9.29 -11.23
CA SER A 242 -37.69 -10.41 -11.20
C SER A 242 -38.68 -10.34 -10.03
N THR A 243 -38.46 -9.41 -9.09
CA THR A 243 -39.35 -9.07 -7.97
C THR A 243 -40.08 -7.78 -8.28
#